data_AF-A0A839HVF2-F1
#
_entry.id   AF-A0A839HVF2-F1
#
_cell.length_a   1.000
_cell.length_b   1.000
_cell.length_c   1.000
_cell.angle_alpha   90.00
_cell.angle_beta   90.00
_cell.angle_gamma   90.00
#
_symmetry.space_group_name_H-M   'P 1'
#
loop_
_entity.id
_entity.type
_entity.pdbx_description
1 polymer ?
#
loop_
_entity_poly.entity_id
_entity_poly.type
_entity_poly.pdbx_seq_one_letter_code
_entity_poly.pdbx_strand_id
1 'polypeptide(L)'
;MRTTTLLLEEQLQARIAAAAEREGKTAHAFMAEAIARAVERSESDDEFQRNSEERLAELQETGKSVCFDEARAYFEATAQGQRPARPSARQLSG
;
A
#
# COMPACT_ATOMS: atom_id res chain seq x y z
N MET A 1 26.88 -13.78 -1.11
CA MET A 1 26.12 -12.66 -0.50
C MET A 1 27.00 -11.42 -0.51
N ARG A 2 26.44 -10.24 -0.80
CA ARG A 2 27.18 -8.97 -0.82
C ARG A 2 26.81 -8.18 0.43
N THR A 3 27.81 -7.78 1.21
CA THR A 3 27.59 -6.94 2.39
C THR A 3 27.68 -5.47 1.98
N THR A 4 26.71 -4.68 2.42
CA THR A 4 26.70 -3.22 2.25
C THR A 4 26.88 -2.60 3.63
N THR A 5 27.84 -1.70 3.78
CA THR A 5 28.06 -0.96 5.03
C THR A 5 27.24 0.33 5.02
N LEU A 6 26.40 0.51 6.04
CA LEU A 6 25.59 1.72 6.24
C LEU A 6 26.17 2.52 7.40
N LEU A 7 26.45 3.81 7.17
CA LEU A 7 26.85 4.72 8.25
C LEU A 7 25.57 5.22 8.95
N LEU A 8 25.53 5.05 10.27
CA LEU A 8 24.41 5.49 11.10
C LEU A 8 24.93 6.51 12.12
N GLU A 9 24.15 7.56 12.35
CA GLU A 9 24.40 8.46 13.48
C GLU A 9 24.21 7.72 14.81
N GLU A 10 25.00 8.04 15.83
CA GLU A 10 24.98 7.35 17.13
C GLU A 10 23.57 7.32 17.74
N GLN A 11 22.83 8.43 17.63
CA GLN A 11 21.47 8.52 18.13
C GLN A 11 20.52 7.54 17.43
N LEU A 12 20.66 7.36 16.12
CA LEU A 12 19.85 6.42 15.35
C LEU A 12 20.22 4.97 15.70
N GLN A 13 21.51 4.68 15.84
CA GLN A 13 21.99 3.36 16.24
C GLN A 13 21.42 2.94 17.60
N ALA A 14 21.41 3.83 18.59
CA ALA A 14 20.83 3.57 19.91
C ALA A 14 19.31 3.28 19.83
N ARG A 15 18.58 4.04 19.00
CA ARG A 15 17.14 3.82 18.78
C ARG A 15 16.85 2.49 18.10
N ILE A 16 17.67 2.09 17.13
CA ILE A 16 17.56 0.80 16.46
C ILE A 16 17.81 -0.34 17.44
N ALA A 17 18.84 -0.26 18.28
CA ALA A 17 19.14 -1.27 19.29
C ALA A 17 17.95 -1.45 20.25
N ALA A 18 17.42 -0.35 20.81
CA ALA A 18 16.26 -0.40 21.68
C ALA A 18 14.97 -0.89 20.99
N ALA A 19 14.79 -0.62 19.69
CA ALA A 19 13.67 -1.16 18.93
C ALA A 19 13.81 -2.66 18.70
N ALA A 20 15.01 -3.12 18.35
CA ALA A 20 15.30 -4.53 18.14
C ALA A 20 15.13 -5.35 19.43
N GLU A 21 15.61 -4.84 20.57
CA GLU A 21 15.43 -5.48 21.88
C GLU A 21 13.94 -5.64 22.24
N ARG A 22 13.11 -4.61 22.00
CA ARG A 22 11.66 -4.69 22.24
C ARG A 22 10.97 -5.77 21.39
N GLU A 23 11.52 -6.08 20.23
CA GLU A 23 11.02 -7.13 19.33
C GLU A 23 11.73 -8.49 19.53
N GLY A 24 12.69 -8.59 20.47
CA GLY A 24 13.47 -9.81 20.70
C GLY A 24 14.42 -10.17 19.54
N LYS A 25 14.86 -9.18 18.76
CA LYS A 25 15.68 -9.35 17.56
C LYS A 25 17.07 -8.74 17.74
N THR A 26 18.02 -9.14 16.89
CA THR A 26 19.29 -8.43 16.77
C THR A 26 19.10 -7.14 15.98
N ALA A 27 19.93 -6.13 16.22
CA ALA A 27 19.89 -4.88 15.47
C ALA A 27 20.05 -5.11 13.95
N HIS A 28 20.88 -6.07 13.54
CA HIS A 28 21.05 -6.42 12.13
C HIS A 28 19.76 -6.99 11.51
N ALA A 29 19.13 -7.97 12.18
CA ALA A 29 17.87 -8.55 11.71
C ALA A 29 16.77 -7.48 11.62
N PHE A 30 16.65 -6.62 12.64
CA PHE A 30 15.71 -5.52 12.65
C PHE A 30 15.92 -4.56 11.46
N MET A 31 17.17 -4.18 11.18
CA MET A 31 17.49 -3.31 10.04
C MET A 31 17.18 -3.97 8.70
N ALA A 32 17.54 -5.24 8.53
CA ALA A 32 17.28 -5.97 7.29
C ALA A 32 15.77 -6.05 7.00
N GLU A 33 14.97 -6.39 8.01
CA GLU A 33 13.51 -6.41 7.88
C GLU A 33 12.93 -5.02 7.63
N ALA A 34 13.47 -3.97 8.27
CA ALA A 34 13.03 -2.60 8.03
C ALA A 34 13.28 -2.15 6.59
N ILE A 35 14.43 -2.51 6.01
CA ILE A 35 14.76 -2.23 4.61
C ILE A 35 13.84 -3.02 3.68
N ALA A 36 13.60 -4.31 3.96
CA ALA A 36 12.68 -5.13 3.17
C ALA A 36 11.27 -4.51 3.14
N ARG A 37 10.72 -4.14 4.31
CA ARG A 37 9.42 -3.46 4.40
C ARG A 37 9.40 -2.13 3.66
N ALA A 38 10.51 -1.37 3.68
CA ALA A 38 10.60 -0.10 2.97
C ALA A 38 10.57 -0.29 1.45
N VAL A 39 11.23 -1.33 0.94
CA VAL A 39 11.21 -1.70 -0.48
C VAL A 39 9.80 -2.13 -0.90
N GLU A 40 9.20 -3.08 -0.18
CA GLU A 40 7.84 -3.56 -0.46
C GLU A 40 6.82 -2.42 -0.47
N ARG A 41 6.95 -1.47 0.47
CA ARG A 41 6.12 -0.28 0.50
C ARG A 41 6.33 0.62 -0.72
N SER A 42 7.58 0.88 -1.08
CA SER A 42 7.90 1.70 -2.26
C SER A 42 7.33 1.09 -3.54
N GLU A 43 7.47 -0.23 -3.70
CA GLU A 43 6.94 -0.96 -4.85
C GLU A 43 5.41 -0.92 -4.90
N SER A 44 4.76 -1.06 -3.73
CA SER A 44 3.30 -0.97 -3.60
C SER A 44 2.79 0.45 -3.91
N ASP A 45 3.50 1.47 -3.43
CA ASP A 45 3.15 2.88 -3.66
C ASP A 45 3.31 3.22 -5.16
N ASP A 46 4.37 2.76 -5.82
CA ASP A 46 4.59 2.94 -7.26
C ASP A 46 3.52 2.22 -8.10
N GLU A 47 3.14 1.00 -7.72
CA GLU A 47 2.04 0.27 -8.37
C GLU A 47 0.71 0.99 -8.19
N PHE A 48 0.40 1.44 -6.97
CA PHE A 48 -0.81 2.19 -6.69
C PHE A 48 -0.89 3.48 -7.50
N GLN A 49 0.22 4.23 -7.58
CA GLN A 49 0.30 5.46 -8.35
C GLN A 49 0.04 5.22 -9.83
N ARG A 50 0.73 4.23 -10.44
CA ARG A 50 0.54 3.85 -11.85
C ARG A 50 -0.91 3.48 -12.15
N ASN A 51 -1.50 2.61 -11.31
CA ASN A 51 -2.89 2.18 -11.47
C ASN A 51 -3.88 3.35 -11.31
N SER A 52 -3.57 4.31 -10.44
CA SER A 52 -4.39 5.50 -10.21
C SER A 52 -4.34 6.45 -11.39
N GLU A 53 -3.16 6.67 -11.97
CA GLU A 53 -2.98 7.50 -13.17
C GLU A 53 -3.72 6.92 -14.37
N GLU A 54 -3.62 5.62 -14.61
CA GLU A 54 -4.33 4.92 -15.68
C GLU A 54 -5.86 5.07 -15.54
N ARG A 55 -6.40 4.82 -14.33
CA ARG A 55 -7.83 4.95 -14.07
C ARG A 55 -8.32 6.39 -14.15
N LEU A 56 -7.51 7.36 -13.73
CA LEU A 56 -7.84 8.77 -13.85
C LEU A 56 -7.90 9.19 -15.33
N ALA A 57 -6.97 8.72 -16.16
CA ALA A 57 -7.01 8.97 -17.59
C ALA A 57 -8.27 8.38 -18.24
N GLU A 58 -8.63 7.12 -17.91
CA GLU A 58 -9.86 6.48 -18.40
C GLU A 58 -11.11 7.25 -17.95
N LEU A 59 -11.15 7.71 -16.69
CA LEU A 59 -12.24 8.53 -16.18
C LEU A 59 -12.34 9.87 -16.91
N GLN A 60 -11.22 10.53 -17.19
CA GLN A 60 -11.17 11.79 -17.93
C GLN A 60 -11.63 11.61 -19.38
N GLU A 61 -11.27 10.51 -20.03
CA GLU A 61 -11.68 10.19 -21.40
C GLU A 61 -13.15 9.81 -21.50
N THR A 62 -13.62 8.92 -20.61
CA THR A 62 -14.96 8.32 -20.72
C THR A 62 -16.04 9.08 -19.95
N GLY A 63 -15.64 9.81 -18.90
CA GLY A 63 -16.55 10.42 -17.93
C GLY A 63 -17.39 9.41 -17.13
N LYS A 64 -17.04 8.12 -17.17
CA LYS A 64 -17.82 7.05 -16.52
C LYS A 64 -17.19 6.65 -15.19
N SER A 65 -18.00 6.60 -14.15
CA SER A 65 -17.61 6.10 -12.83
C SER A 65 -18.72 5.24 -12.21
N VAL A 66 -18.37 4.50 -11.17
CA VAL A 66 -19.36 3.79 -10.35
C VAL A 66 -19.86 4.74 -9.27
N CYS A 67 -21.18 4.79 -9.06
CA CYS A 67 -21.77 5.56 -7.97
C CYS A 67 -21.26 5.02 -6.61
N PHE A 68 -20.84 5.92 -5.72
CA PHE A 68 -20.23 5.53 -4.45
C PHE A 68 -21.17 4.67 -3.58
N ASP A 69 -22.47 4.95 -3.57
CA ASP A 69 -23.44 4.16 -2.82
C ASP A 69 -23.55 2.72 -3.32
N GLU A 70 -23.47 2.52 -4.64
CA GLU A 70 -23.49 1.18 -5.25
C GLU A 70 -22.19 0.42 -5.00
N ALA A 71 -21.05 1.11 -5.06
CA ALA A 71 -19.77 0.54 -4.69
C ALA A 71 -19.75 0.10 -3.22
N ARG A 72 -20.22 0.95 -2.31
CA ARG A 72 -20.33 0.64 -0.88
C ARG A 72 -21.20 -0.58 -0.64
N ALA A 73 -22.42 -0.62 -1.20
CA ALA A 73 -23.33 -1.75 -1.05
C ALA A 73 -22.72 -3.06 -1.57
N TYR A 74 -22.00 -3.00 -2.70
CA TYR A 74 -21.27 -4.14 -3.25
C TYR A 74 -20.18 -4.65 -2.29
N PHE A 75 -19.36 -3.75 -1.72
CA PHE A 75 -18.30 -4.13 -0.79
C PHE A 75 -18.83 -4.68 0.52
N GLU A 76 -19.90 -4.09 1.09
CA GLU A 76 -20.54 -4.58 2.30
C GLU A 76 -21.10 -5.99 2.12
N ALA A 77 -21.83 -6.25 1.02
CA ALA A 77 -22.35 -7.58 0.72
C ALA A 77 -21.23 -8.60 0.46
N THR A 78 -20.16 -8.20 -0.23
CA THR A 78 -18.98 -9.05 -0.46
C THR A 78 -18.28 -9.41 0.86
N ALA A 79 -18.13 -8.45 1.78
CA ALA A 79 -17.54 -8.69 3.10
C ALA A 79 -18.36 -9.66 3.97
N GLN A 80 -19.67 -9.75 3.72
CA GLN A 80 -20.57 -10.73 4.34
C GLN A 80 -20.55 -12.11 3.65
N GLY A 81 -19.67 -12.32 2.66
CA GLY A 81 -19.56 -13.57 1.91
C GLY A 81 -20.64 -13.76 0.83
N GLN A 82 -21.44 -12.73 0.56
CA GLN A 82 -22.42 -12.76 -0.54
C GLN A 82 -21.72 -12.55 -1.89
N ARG A 83 -22.43 -12.86 -2.98
CA ARG A 83 -21.96 -12.66 -4.35
C ARG A 83 -22.86 -11.66 -5.10
N PRO A 84 -22.88 -10.38 -4.71
CA PRO A 84 -23.68 -9.36 -5.38
C PRO A 84 -23.19 -9.14 -6.82
N ALA A 85 -24.08 -8.68 -7.71
CA ALA A 85 -23.67 -8.23 -9.03
C ALA A 85 -22.74 -7.01 -8.92
N ARG A 86 -21.68 -6.98 -9.73
CA ARG A 86 -20.72 -5.87 -9.73
C ARG A 86 -21.40 -4.62 -10.31
N PRO A 87 -21.32 -3.46 -9.64
CA PRO A 87 -21.92 -2.24 -10.15
C PRO A 87 -21.23 -1.78 -11.44
N SER A 88 -22.01 -1.28 -12.40
CA SER A 88 -21.52 -0.84 -13.71
C SER A 88 -21.13 0.64 -13.70
N ALA A 89 -20.01 0.98 -14.34
CA ALA A 89 -19.62 2.37 -14.55
C ALA A 89 -20.61 3.08 -15.49
N ARG A 90 -21.10 4.24 -15.07
CA ARG A 90 -22.05 5.08 -15.80
C ARG A 90 -21.56 6.51 -15.81
N GLN A 91 -22.06 7.31 -16.76
CA GLN A 91 -21.64 8.69 -16.89
C GLN A 91 -21.91 9.45 -15.58
N LEU A 92 -20.92 10.18 -15.10
CA LEU A 92 -21.08 11.14 -14.01
C LEU A 92 -22.15 12.13 -14.46
N SER A 93 -23.38 11.92 -14.00
CA SER A 93 -24.44 12.90 -14.17
C SER A 93 -24.05 14.05 -13.25
N GLY A 94 -23.68 15.19 -13.83
CA GLY A 94 -23.34 16.41 -13.09
C GLY A 94 -24.50 16.92 -12.24
#